data_AF-A0A5C6RIU9-F1
#
_entry.id   AF-A0A5C6RIU9-F1
#
_cell.length_a   1.000
_cell.length_b   1.000
_cell.length_c   1.000
_cell.angle_alpha   90.00
_cell.angle_beta   90.00
_cell.angle_gamma   90.00
#
_symmetry.space_group_name_H-M   'P 1'
#
loop_
_entity.id
_entity.type
_entity.pdbx_description
1 polymer ?
#
loop_
_entity_poly.entity_id
_entity_poly.type
_entity_poly.pdbx_seq_one_letter_code
_entity_poly.pdbx_strand_id
1 'polypeptide(L)'
;MQQENKTNFSPWKIGLIVVGIILLLRFAGPLRFMLLTLVLLGGVGFLIFLVYEVLRQQRLKKSRGGDVPAEVAERMQEVDQHIRQYSEQLKAIKGNIRELRRELRDEGALNIKNRTDAQYLIREFEAEYELGQAKVSFYRTARHKLERLLHNHQLSRTLAQKEAELRKLKEQRYEELADMEALRSDMELEALYLDTIDQLALKVPDNLSLDHVRELQTQLEEMTKGLEG
;
A
#
# COMPACT_ATOMS: atom_id res chain seq x y z
N MET A 1 0.29 -32.47 -0.47
CA MET A 1 -0.99 -33.13 -0.78
C MET A 1 -2.06 -32.06 -0.94
N GLN A 2 -2.36 -31.66 -2.19
CA GLN A 2 -3.39 -30.69 -2.53
C GLN A 2 -4.63 -31.46 -2.98
N GLN A 3 -5.77 -31.28 -2.30
CA GLN A 3 -7.07 -31.69 -2.84
C GLN A 3 -7.69 -30.50 -3.56
N GLU A 4 -7.50 -30.44 -4.88
CA GLU A 4 -8.39 -29.67 -5.77
C GLU A 4 -9.76 -30.36 -5.75
N ASN A 5 -10.70 -29.83 -4.97
CA ASN A 5 -12.11 -30.18 -5.16
C ASN A 5 -12.67 -29.29 -6.28
N LYS A 6 -12.34 -29.64 -7.53
CA LYS A 6 -12.98 -29.09 -8.72
C LYS A 6 -14.42 -29.61 -8.74
N THR A 7 -15.35 -28.82 -8.20
CA THR A 7 -16.77 -28.99 -8.48
C THR A 7 -16.99 -28.72 -9.96
N ASN A 8 -16.98 -29.81 -10.73
CA ASN A 8 -17.15 -29.83 -12.18
C ASN A 8 -18.62 -29.49 -12.49
N PHE A 9 -18.96 -28.20 -12.41
CA PHE A 9 -20.26 -27.62 -12.75
C PHE A 9 -20.40 -27.58 -14.27
N SER A 10 -20.72 -28.73 -14.88
CA SER A 10 -20.98 -28.77 -16.32
C SER A 10 -22.31 -28.06 -16.63
N PRO A 11 -22.38 -27.21 -17.67
CA PRO A 11 -23.60 -26.47 -18.03
C PRO A 11 -24.78 -27.41 -18.33
N TRP A 12 -24.48 -28.65 -18.73
CA TRP A 12 -25.47 -29.70 -18.98
C TRP A 12 -26.21 -30.18 -17.71
N LYS A 13 -25.51 -30.22 -16.55
CA LYS A 13 -26.13 -30.58 -15.26
C LYS A 13 -27.05 -29.48 -14.75
N ILE A 14 -26.68 -28.21 -14.95
CA ILE A 14 -27.54 -27.05 -14.62
C ILE A 14 -28.80 -27.09 -15.48
N GLY A 15 -28.67 -27.38 -16.78
CA GLY A 15 -29.80 -27.55 -17.69
C GLY A 15 -30.79 -28.62 -17.24
N LEU A 16 -30.31 -29.80 -16.84
CA LEU A 16 -31.16 -30.89 -16.34
C LEU A 16 -31.88 -30.54 -15.03
N ILE A 17 -31.22 -29.83 -14.12
CA ILE A 17 -31.83 -29.37 -12.86
C ILE A 17 -32.94 -28.34 -13.15
N VAL A 18 -32.69 -27.37 -14.04
CA VAL A 18 -33.67 -26.35 -14.41
C VAL A 18 -34.87 -26.97 -15.12
N VAL A 19 -34.65 -27.91 -16.05
CA VAL A 19 -35.72 -28.63 -16.74
C VAL A 19 -36.53 -29.49 -15.75
N GLY A 20 -35.86 -30.15 -14.81
CA GLY A 20 -36.53 -30.93 -13.74
C GLY A 20 -37.40 -30.07 -12.83
N ILE A 21 -36.92 -28.87 -12.46
CA ILE A 21 -37.70 -27.90 -11.66
C ILE A 21 -38.91 -27.39 -12.46
N ILE A 22 -38.77 -27.11 -13.75
CA ILE A 22 -39.86 -26.67 -14.63
C ILE A 22 -40.92 -27.77 -14.79
N LEU A 23 -40.51 -29.03 -14.92
CA LEU A 23 -41.41 -30.19 -15.02
C LEU A 23 -42.18 -30.43 -13.70
N LEU A 24 -41.51 -30.30 -12.55
CA LEU A 24 -42.13 -30.37 -11.23
C LEU A 24 -43.13 -29.22 -10.98
N LEU A 25 -42.80 -28.01 -11.44
CA LEU A 25 -43.71 -26.85 -11.35
C LEU A 25 -44.99 -27.06 -12.17
N ARG A 26 -44.94 -27.80 -13.28
CA ARG A 26 -46.12 -27.97 -14.15
C ARG A 26 -47.20 -28.83 -13.53
N PHE A 27 -46.87 -29.81 -12.68
CA PHE A 27 -47.81 -30.86 -12.26
C PHE A 27 -48.46 -30.66 -10.87
N ALA A 28 -47.98 -29.73 -10.03
CA ALA A 28 -48.39 -29.68 -8.62
C ALA A 28 -49.04 -28.33 -8.23
N GLY A 29 -50.37 -28.23 -8.29
CA GLY A 29 -51.15 -27.00 -8.07
C GLY A 29 -50.77 -26.19 -6.81
N PRO A 30 -51.03 -26.68 -5.59
CA PRO A 30 -50.72 -25.94 -4.36
C PRO A 30 -49.22 -25.96 -3.98
N LEU A 31 -48.45 -26.95 -4.45
CA LEU A 31 -47.01 -27.05 -4.16
C LEU A 31 -46.17 -26.01 -4.91
N ARG A 32 -46.71 -25.36 -5.96
CA ARG A 32 -46.03 -24.25 -6.66
C ARG A 32 -45.66 -23.12 -5.71
N PHE A 33 -46.56 -22.76 -4.79
CA PHE A 33 -46.29 -21.67 -3.83
C PHE A 33 -45.23 -22.07 -2.80
N MET A 34 -45.25 -23.33 -2.33
CA MET A 34 -44.25 -23.85 -1.39
C MET A 34 -42.85 -23.95 -2.02
N LEU A 35 -42.75 -24.36 -3.29
CA LEU A 35 -41.47 -24.39 -4.01
C LEU A 35 -40.98 -22.98 -4.34
N LEU A 36 -41.86 -22.06 -4.72
CA LEU A 36 -41.49 -20.67 -4.98
C LEU A 36 -40.93 -20.00 -3.72
N THR A 37 -41.57 -20.17 -2.57
CA THR A 37 -41.05 -19.59 -1.32
C THR A 37 -39.71 -20.21 -0.92
N LEU A 38 -39.53 -21.51 -1.08
CA LEU A 38 -38.27 -22.20 -0.79
C LEU A 38 -37.13 -21.76 -1.72
N VAL A 39 -37.41 -21.58 -3.01
CA VAL A 39 -36.43 -21.05 -3.98
C VAL A 39 -36.11 -19.58 -3.69
N LEU A 40 -37.09 -18.79 -3.27
CA LEU A 40 -36.88 -17.38 -2.95
C LEU A 40 -36.06 -17.22 -1.66
N LEU A 41 -36.35 -18.01 -0.62
CA LEU A 41 -35.55 -18.04 0.62
C LEU A 41 -34.13 -18.56 0.37
N GLY A 42 -34.02 -19.64 -0.41
CA GLY A 42 -32.73 -20.22 -0.82
C GLY A 42 -31.92 -19.25 -1.69
N GLY A 43 -32.58 -18.53 -2.59
CA GLY A 43 -31.97 -17.53 -3.45
C GLY A 43 -31.46 -16.32 -2.67
N VAL A 44 -32.24 -15.83 -1.70
CA VAL A 44 -31.80 -14.74 -0.80
C VAL A 44 -30.63 -15.21 0.07
N GLY A 45 -30.70 -16.42 0.64
CA GLY A 45 -29.59 -17.00 1.41
C GLY A 45 -28.32 -17.19 0.58
N PHE A 46 -28.47 -17.64 -0.67
CA PHE A 46 -27.37 -17.81 -1.62
C PHE A 46 -26.75 -16.48 -2.07
N LEU A 47 -27.57 -15.45 -2.27
CA LEU A 47 -27.09 -14.09 -2.56
C LEU A 47 -26.30 -13.51 -1.37
N ILE A 48 -26.80 -13.67 -0.14
CA ILE A 48 -26.08 -13.25 1.07
C ILE A 48 -24.75 -14.02 1.20
N PHE A 49 -24.77 -15.33 0.94
CA PHE A 49 -23.58 -16.16 0.95
C PHE A 49 -22.55 -15.74 -0.12
N LEU A 50 -22.98 -15.46 -1.35
CA LEU A 50 -22.11 -14.98 -2.43
C LEU A 50 -21.52 -13.60 -2.10
N VAL A 51 -22.31 -12.68 -1.55
CA VAL A 51 -21.80 -11.37 -1.13
C VAL A 51 -20.77 -11.54 -0.01
N TYR A 52 -21.05 -12.40 0.98
CA TYR A 52 -20.12 -12.72 2.06
C TYR A 52 -18.83 -13.35 1.53
N GLU A 53 -18.91 -14.28 0.58
CA GLU A 53 -17.76 -14.95 0.01
C GLU A 53 -16.92 -14.02 -0.88
N VAL A 54 -17.54 -13.16 -1.68
CA VAL A 54 -16.85 -12.14 -2.49
C VAL A 54 -16.13 -11.14 -1.59
N LEU A 55 -16.78 -10.67 -0.51
CA LEU A 55 -16.14 -9.82 0.50
C LEU A 55 -14.94 -10.53 1.15
N ARG A 56 -15.06 -11.82 1.45
CA ARG A 56 -13.98 -12.63 2.05
C ARG A 56 -12.83 -12.89 1.07
N GLN A 57 -13.11 -13.15 -0.20
CA GLN A 57 -12.09 -13.39 -1.23
C GLN A 57 -11.34 -12.11 -1.60
N GLN A 58 -12.01 -10.94 -1.58
CA GLN A 58 -11.32 -9.65 -1.71
C GLN A 58 -10.34 -9.42 -0.55
N ARG A 59 -10.71 -9.77 0.69
CA ARG A 59 -9.81 -9.71 1.85
C ARG A 59 -8.59 -10.62 1.69
N LEU A 60 -8.78 -11.86 1.24
CA LEU A 60 -7.70 -12.84 1.03
C LEU A 60 -6.76 -12.48 -0.14
N LYS A 61 -7.28 -11.86 -1.21
CA LYS A 61 -6.46 -11.38 -2.33
C LYS A 61 -5.67 -10.12 -1.98
N LYS A 62 -6.22 -9.21 -1.16
CA LYS A 62 -5.49 -8.03 -0.65
C LYS A 62 -4.35 -8.41 0.32
N SER A 63 -4.55 -9.48 1.09
CA SER A 63 -3.54 -9.99 2.03
C SER A 63 -2.34 -10.70 1.36
N ARG A 64 -2.39 -10.99 0.05
CA ARG A 64 -1.28 -11.60 -0.70
C ARG A 64 -0.37 -10.59 -1.41
N GLY A 65 -0.65 -9.29 -1.30
CA GLY A 65 0.07 -8.23 -2.00
C GLY A 65 0.39 -7.01 -1.13
N GLY A 66 1.21 -7.20 -0.09
CA GLY A 66 2.44 -6.40 0.09
C GLY A 66 2.38 -4.89 0.36
N ASP A 67 1.26 -4.30 0.76
CA ASP A 67 1.28 -2.92 1.25
C ASP A 67 1.23 -2.88 2.78
N VAL A 68 2.41 -2.74 3.40
CA VAL A 68 2.61 -2.40 4.83
C VAL A 68 1.60 -1.33 5.32
N PRO A 69 1.24 -0.29 4.53
CA PRO A 69 0.21 0.67 4.93
C PRO A 69 -1.18 0.07 5.15
N ALA A 70 -1.58 -0.92 4.35
CA ALA A 70 -2.92 -1.52 4.42
C ALA A 70 -3.06 -2.44 5.64
N GLU A 71 -2.02 -3.24 5.92
CA GLU A 71 -2.00 -4.11 7.10
C GLU A 71 -1.97 -3.30 8.40
N VAL A 72 -1.18 -2.21 8.44
CA VAL A 72 -1.13 -1.33 9.61
C VAL A 72 -2.48 -0.61 9.81
N ALA A 73 -3.13 -0.18 8.74
CA ALA A 73 -4.46 0.45 8.81
C ALA A 73 -5.54 -0.52 9.34
N GLU A 74 -5.52 -1.78 8.91
CA GLU A 74 -6.43 -2.82 9.41
C GLU A 74 -6.22 -3.07 10.92
N ARG A 75 -4.96 -3.24 11.34
CA ARG A 75 -4.63 -3.40 12.76
C ARG A 75 -5.01 -2.17 13.59
N MET A 76 -4.89 -0.96 13.05
CA MET A 76 -5.36 0.26 13.72
C MET A 76 -6.88 0.25 13.91
N GLN A 77 -7.64 -0.23 12.91
CA GLN A 77 -9.08 -0.36 13.01
C GLN A 77 -9.50 -1.39 14.08
N GLU A 78 -8.83 -2.54 14.15
CA GLU A 78 -9.06 -3.54 15.20
C GLU A 78 -8.79 -2.98 16.60
N VAL A 79 -7.66 -2.29 16.77
CA VAL A 79 -7.30 -1.63 18.03
C VAL A 79 -8.36 -0.61 18.43
N ASP A 80 -8.88 0.18 17.48
CA ASP A 80 -9.95 1.15 17.74
C ASP A 80 -11.26 0.50 18.15
N GLN A 81 -11.61 -0.63 17.55
CA GLN A 81 -12.79 -1.40 17.95
C GLN A 81 -12.65 -1.91 19.38
N HIS A 82 -11.50 -2.47 19.77
CA HIS A 82 -11.25 -2.90 21.13
C HIS A 82 -11.31 -1.74 22.14
N ILE A 83 -10.72 -0.58 21.80
CA ILE A 83 -10.81 0.62 22.67
C ILE A 83 -12.28 0.99 22.90
N ARG A 84 -13.11 0.99 21.86
CA ARG A 84 -14.54 1.33 21.98
C ARG A 84 -15.28 0.31 22.85
N GLN A 85 -15.11 -0.98 22.57
CA GLN A 85 -15.75 -2.07 23.33
C GLN A 85 -15.40 -2.00 24.81
N TYR A 86 -14.11 -1.90 25.16
CA TYR A 86 -13.71 -1.81 26.55
C TYR A 86 -14.17 -0.50 27.20
N SER A 87 -14.20 0.61 26.46
CA SER A 87 -14.71 1.88 26.99
C SER A 87 -16.21 1.81 27.33
N GLU A 88 -17.00 1.09 26.53
CA GLU A 88 -18.42 0.86 26.82
C GLU A 88 -18.62 -0.09 28.01
N GLN A 89 -17.85 -1.17 28.09
CA GLN A 89 -17.86 -2.08 29.24
C GLN A 89 -17.50 -1.35 30.53
N LEU A 90 -16.49 -0.47 30.52
CA LEU A 90 -16.11 0.35 31.66
C LEU A 90 -17.23 1.30 32.11
N LYS A 91 -18.02 1.85 31.17
CA LYS A 91 -19.20 2.66 31.52
C LYS A 91 -20.26 1.81 32.21
N ALA A 92 -20.52 0.60 31.71
CA ALA A 92 -21.49 -0.32 32.31
C ALA A 92 -21.05 -0.75 33.72
N ILE A 93 -19.80 -1.17 33.90
CA ILE A 93 -19.23 -1.55 35.20
C ILE A 93 -19.34 -0.39 36.19
N LYS A 94 -18.99 0.83 35.77
CA LYS A 94 -19.13 2.04 36.61
C LYS A 94 -20.59 2.33 37.00
N GLY A 95 -21.53 2.03 36.11
CA GLY A 95 -22.97 2.06 36.38
C GLY A 95 -23.35 1.10 37.48
N ASN A 96 -22.98 -0.17 37.34
CA ASN A 96 -23.26 -1.23 38.31
C ASN A 96 -22.69 -0.93 39.70
N ILE A 97 -21.43 -0.45 39.77
CA ILE A 97 -20.81 -0.04 41.04
C ILE A 97 -21.64 1.07 41.72
N ARG A 98 -22.11 2.05 40.94
CA ARG A 98 -22.89 3.17 41.47
C ARG A 98 -24.25 2.71 41.98
N GLU A 99 -24.89 1.79 41.28
CA GLU A 99 -26.17 1.19 41.65
C GLU A 99 -26.06 0.39 42.95
N LEU A 100 -25.11 -0.55 43.03
CA LEU A 100 -24.85 -1.34 44.24
C LEU A 100 -24.50 -0.44 45.45
N ARG A 101 -23.71 0.62 45.23
CA ARG A 101 -23.40 1.62 46.27
C ARG A 101 -24.58 2.47 46.70
N ARG A 102 -25.62 2.61 45.86
CA ARG A 102 -26.85 3.32 46.21
C ARG A 102 -27.75 2.41 47.03
N GLU A 103 -27.91 1.17 46.62
CA GLU A 103 -28.67 0.15 47.36
C GLU A 103 -28.11 -0.08 48.76
N LEU A 104 -26.78 -0.13 48.89
CA LEU A 104 -26.12 -0.27 50.20
C LEU A 104 -26.35 0.89 51.17
N ARG A 105 -26.72 2.09 50.69
CA ARG A 105 -27.02 3.25 51.56
C ARG A 105 -28.43 3.21 52.14
N ASP A 106 -29.30 2.35 51.63
CA ASP A 106 -30.65 2.20 52.18
C ASP A 106 -30.59 1.25 53.39
N GLU A 107 -30.33 1.82 54.56
CA GLU A 107 -29.98 1.06 55.76
C GLU A 107 -31.13 0.17 56.27
N GLY A 108 -32.38 0.47 55.93
CA GLY A 108 -33.56 -0.26 56.38
C GLY A 108 -33.91 -1.51 55.56
N ALA A 109 -33.32 -1.70 54.38
CA ALA A 109 -33.79 -2.69 53.40
C ALA A 109 -32.95 -3.98 53.32
N LEU A 110 -31.73 -4.00 53.86
CA LEU A 110 -30.76 -5.07 53.59
C LEU A 110 -30.30 -5.80 54.86
N ASN A 111 -30.42 -7.13 54.86
CA ASN A 111 -29.82 -8.00 55.87
C ASN A 111 -28.28 -8.01 55.77
N ILE A 112 -27.59 -8.48 56.82
CA ILE A 112 -26.11 -8.50 56.90
C ILE A 112 -25.50 -9.25 55.70
N LYS A 113 -26.06 -10.39 55.32
CA LYS A 113 -25.58 -11.21 54.20
C LYS A 113 -25.60 -10.44 52.87
N ASN A 114 -26.73 -9.81 52.55
CA ASN A 114 -26.89 -9.04 51.31
C ASN A 114 -25.93 -7.84 51.27
N ARG A 115 -25.63 -7.22 52.42
CA ARG A 115 -24.63 -6.16 52.50
C ARG A 115 -23.23 -6.68 52.21
N THR A 116 -22.85 -7.83 52.78
CA THR A 116 -21.56 -8.47 52.51
C THR A 116 -21.43 -8.88 51.04
N ASP A 117 -22.48 -9.49 50.47
CA ASP A 117 -22.50 -9.91 49.05
C ASP A 117 -22.39 -8.70 48.11
N ALA A 118 -23.11 -7.61 48.38
CA ALA A 118 -23.02 -6.38 47.58
C ALA A 118 -21.63 -5.71 47.69
N GLN A 119 -21.01 -5.70 48.88
CA GLN A 119 -19.64 -5.19 49.05
C GLN A 119 -18.62 -6.04 48.29
N TYR A 120 -18.79 -7.37 48.30
CA TYR A 120 -17.97 -8.28 47.50
C TYR A 120 -18.10 -7.98 46.00
N LEU A 121 -19.33 -7.87 45.48
CA LEU A 121 -19.57 -7.54 44.07
C LEU A 121 -18.98 -6.19 43.67
N ILE A 122 -19.08 -5.16 44.53
CA ILE A 122 -18.46 -3.85 44.27
C ILE A 122 -16.95 -4.01 44.11
N ARG A 123 -16.30 -4.77 45.00
CA ARG A 123 -14.85 -5.00 44.93
C ARG A 123 -14.43 -5.73 43.65
N GLU A 124 -15.17 -6.75 43.25
CA GLU A 124 -14.91 -7.48 42.00
C GLU A 124 -15.11 -6.56 40.77
N PHE A 125 -16.19 -5.77 40.76
CA PHE A 125 -16.39 -4.79 39.69
C PHE A 125 -15.31 -3.71 39.66
N GLU A 126 -14.77 -3.29 40.80
CA GLU A 126 -13.64 -2.36 40.86
C GLU A 126 -12.36 -2.97 40.29
N ALA A 127 -12.06 -4.22 40.62
CA ALA A 127 -10.92 -4.94 40.05
C ALA A 127 -11.05 -5.09 38.52
N GLU A 128 -12.23 -5.47 38.03
CA GLU A 128 -12.51 -5.55 36.59
C GLU A 128 -12.46 -4.18 35.90
N TYR A 129 -12.89 -3.12 36.60
CA TYR A 129 -12.78 -1.75 36.10
C TYR A 129 -11.33 -1.32 35.92
N GLU A 130 -10.47 -1.59 36.91
CA GLU A 130 -9.03 -1.30 36.82
C GLU A 130 -8.35 -2.10 35.70
N LEU A 131 -8.67 -3.40 35.60
CA LEU A 131 -8.16 -4.25 34.50
C LEU A 131 -8.61 -3.72 33.13
N GLY A 132 -9.87 -3.34 32.99
CA GLY A 132 -10.39 -2.75 31.76
C GLY A 132 -9.71 -1.42 31.41
N GLN A 133 -9.42 -0.57 32.39
CA GLN A 133 -8.64 0.66 32.15
C GLN A 133 -7.22 0.35 31.66
N ALA A 134 -6.56 -0.63 32.25
CA ALA A 134 -5.23 -1.07 31.83
C ALA A 134 -5.25 -1.57 30.36
N LYS A 135 -6.26 -2.38 29.99
CA LYS A 135 -6.46 -2.83 28.61
C LYS A 135 -6.64 -1.64 27.65
N VAL A 136 -7.51 -0.68 27.97
CA VAL A 136 -7.71 0.53 27.15
C VAL A 136 -6.41 1.32 26.98
N SER A 137 -5.64 1.48 28.06
CA SER A 137 -4.34 2.18 28.03
C SER A 137 -3.32 1.45 27.13
N PHE A 138 -3.26 0.12 27.23
CA PHE A 138 -2.43 -0.72 26.37
C PHE A 138 -2.80 -0.54 24.89
N TYR A 139 -4.09 -0.63 24.54
CA TYR A 139 -4.54 -0.46 23.15
C TYR A 139 -4.27 0.94 22.61
N ARG A 140 -4.44 1.99 23.42
CA ARG A 140 -4.06 3.37 23.03
C ARG A 140 -2.56 3.48 22.73
N THR A 141 -1.73 2.85 23.55
CA THR A 141 -0.27 2.80 23.33
C THR A 141 0.07 2.03 22.06
N ALA A 142 -0.61 0.91 21.81
CA ALA A 142 -0.43 0.12 20.58
C ALA A 142 -0.81 0.94 19.33
N ARG A 143 -1.94 1.66 19.36
CA ARG A 143 -2.37 2.57 18.29
C ARG A 143 -1.29 3.59 17.96
N HIS A 144 -0.76 4.26 18.99
CA HIS A 144 0.29 5.28 18.81
C HIS A 144 1.57 4.70 18.19
N LYS A 145 1.94 3.48 18.57
CA LYS A 145 3.08 2.78 17.96
C LYS A 145 2.84 2.42 16.50
N LEU A 146 1.64 1.95 16.15
CA LEU A 146 1.26 1.65 14.77
C LEU A 146 1.27 2.91 13.89
N GLU A 147 0.77 4.02 14.40
CA GLU A 147 0.77 5.31 13.71
C GLU A 147 2.20 5.80 13.43
N ARG A 148 3.10 5.68 14.42
CA ARG A 148 4.53 5.99 14.23
C ARG A 148 5.20 5.10 13.21
N LEU A 149 4.90 3.80 13.21
CA LEU A 149 5.44 2.86 12.21
C LEU A 149 4.99 3.24 10.80
N LEU A 150 3.72 3.61 10.63
CA LEU A 150 3.19 4.06 9.35
C LEU A 150 3.88 5.34 8.86
N HIS A 151 3.98 6.33 9.73
CA HIS A 151 4.64 7.60 9.42
C HIS A 151 6.12 7.39 9.05
N ASN A 152 6.85 6.57 9.81
CA ASN A 152 8.25 6.26 9.52
C ASN A 152 8.40 5.55 8.16
N HIS A 153 7.54 4.59 7.85
CA HIS A 153 7.57 3.91 6.55
C HIS A 153 7.31 4.89 5.38
N GLN A 154 6.35 5.81 5.52
CA GLN A 154 6.09 6.85 4.52
C GLN A 154 7.30 7.79 4.34
N LEU A 155 7.92 8.22 5.45
CA LEU A 155 9.11 9.04 5.42
C LEU A 155 10.27 8.34 4.72
N SER A 156 10.53 7.06 5.05
CA SER A 156 11.58 6.27 4.41
C SER A 156 11.36 6.11 2.90
N ARG A 157 10.12 5.89 2.44
CA ARG A 157 9.81 5.87 1.00
C ARG A 157 10.09 7.22 0.34
N THR A 158 9.70 8.31 1.00
CA THR A 158 9.93 9.67 0.49
C THR A 158 11.42 9.98 0.38
N LEU A 159 12.21 9.62 1.40
CA LEU A 159 13.66 9.79 1.38
C LEU A 159 14.29 8.97 0.26
N ALA A 160 13.92 7.70 0.10
CA ALA A 160 14.43 6.86 -0.98
C ALA A 160 14.12 7.44 -2.37
N GLN A 161 12.92 7.99 -2.56
CA GLN A 161 12.55 8.68 -3.80
C GLN A 161 13.42 9.91 -4.03
N LYS A 162 13.63 10.74 -3.00
CA LYS A 162 14.45 11.95 -3.10
C LYS A 162 15.93 11.66 -3.34
N GLU A 163 16.45 10.60 -2.74
CA GLU A 163 17.81 10.13 -3.02
C GLU A 163 17.96 9.68 -4.48
N ALA A 164 16.96 8.98 -5.04
CA ALA A 164 16.96 8.58 -6.44
C ALA A 164 16.89 9.80 -7.38
N GLU A 165 16.03 10.77 -7.09
CA GLU A 165 15.97 12.05 -7.82
C GLU A 165 17.31 12.79 -7.77
N LEU A 166 17.95 12.86 -6.60
CA LEU A 166 19.26 13.50 -6.43
C LEU A 166 20.36 12.78 -7.22
N ARG A 167 20.34 11.44 -7.27
CA ARG A 167 21.31 10.67 -8.07
C ARG A 167 21.16 10.97 -9.56
N LYS A 168 19.93 11.02 -10.09
CA LYS A 168 19.69 11.38 -11.49
C LYS A 168 20.19 12.78 -11.82
N LEU A 169 19.94 13.76 -10.95
CA LEU A 169 20.44 15.12 -11.14
C LEU A 169 21.97 15.19 -11.13
N LYS A 170 22.64 14.36 -10.31
CA LYS A 170 24.10 14.27 -10.30
C LYS A 170 24.65 13.65 -11.59
N GLU A 171 24.02 12.58 -12.06
CA GLU A 171 24.39 11.90 -13.31
C GLU A 171 24.27 12.84 -14.51
N GLN A 172 23.14 13.56 -14.62
CA GLN A 172 22.94 14.60 -15.63
C GLN A 172 24.03 15.68 -15.57
N ARG A 173 24.40 16.14 -14.37
CA ARG A 173 25.49 17.12 -14.23
C ARG A 173 26.84 16.58 -14.69
N TYR A 174 27.12 15.30 -14.51
CA TYR A 174 28.37 14.71 -15.00
C TYR A 174 28.39 14.63 -16.53
N GLU A 175 27.24 14.31 -17.14
CA GLU A 175 27.06 14.31 -18.59
C GLU A 175 27.22 15.73 -19.16
N GLU A 176 26.55 16.73 -18.59
CA GLU A 176 26.70 18.14 -18.98
C GLU A 176 28.17 18.63 -18.87
N LEU A 177 28.89 18.19 -17.83
CA LEU A 177 30.29 18.59 -17.62
C LEU A 177 31.23 17.90 -18.61
N ALA A 178 30.92 16.68 -19.03
CA ALA A 178 31.64 15.98 -20.10
C ALA A 178 31.40 16.65 -21.46
N ASP A 179 30.16 17.03 -21.77
CA ASP A 179 29.82 17.77 -22.99
C ASP A 179 30.52 19.13 -23.05
N MET A 180 30.57 19.85 -21.92
CA MET A 180 31.31 21.11 -21.82
C MET A 180 32.82 20.93 -22.04
N GLU A 181 33.42 19.87 -21.49
CA GLU A 181 34.85 19.61 -21.67
C GLU A 181 35.17 19.16 -23.11
N ALA A 182 34.29 18.38 -23.73
CA ALA A 182 34.40 18.04 -25.15
C ALA A 182 34.33 19.29 -26.03
N LEU A 183 33.33 20.15 -25.82
CA LEU A 183 33.20 21.42 -26.55
C LEU A 183 34.44 22.30 -26.34
N ARG A 184 34.98 22.35 -25.12
CA ARG A 184 36.20 23.11 -24.83
C ARG A 184 37.40 22.54 -25.60
N SER A 185 37.57 21.23 -25.62
CA SER A 185 38.65 20.55 -26.36
C SER A 185 38.54 20.84 -27.85
N ASP A 186 37.34 20.80 -28.41
CA ASP A 186 37.08 21.10 -29.82
C ASP A 186 37.45 22.55 -30.14
N MET A 187 37.05 23.51 -29.29
CA MET A 187 37.42 24.91 -29.44
C MET A 187 38.94 25.16 -29.32
N GLU A 188 39.63 24.48 -28.40
CA GLU A 188 41.09 24.57 -28.25
C GLU A 188 41.80 24.03 -29.51
N LEU A 189 41.28 22.95 -30.09
CA LEU A 189 41.78 22.39 -31.35
C LEU A 189 41.56 23.35 -32.54
N GLU A 190 40.35 23.90 -32.68
CA GLU A 190 40.03 24.88 -33.73
C GLU A 190 40.89 26.14 -33.63
N ALA A 191 41.14 26.63 -32.41
CA ALA A 191 42.02 27.78 -32.18
C ALA A 191 43.47 27.50 -32.64
N LEU A 192 43.97 26.29 -32.38
CA LEU A 192 45.30 25.87 -32.83
C LEU A 192 45.39 25.81 -34.38
N TYR A 193 44.33 25.32 -35.04
CA TYR A 193 44.26 25.27 -36.50
C TYR A 193 44.25 26.68 -37.11
N LEU A 194 43.46 27.60 -36.55
CA LEU A 194 43.41 28.98 -37.01
C LEU A 194 44.77 29.69 -36.86
N ASP A 195 45.46 29.51 -35.72
CA ASP A 195 46.82 30.04 -35.54
C ASP A 195 47.81 29.47 -36.56
N THR A 196 47.70 28.18 -36.87
CA THR A 196 48.55 27.54 -37.89
C THR A 196 48.27 28.07 -39.30
N ILE A 197 46.99 28.30 -39.65
CA ILE A 197 46.60 28.93 -40.91
C ILE A 197 47.13 30.36 -41.00
N ASP A 198 47.01 31.15 -39.94
CA ASP A 198 47.54 32.51 -39.88
C ASP A 198 49.07 32.54 -40.03
N GLN A 199 49.78 31.60 -39.39
CA GLN A 199 51.23 31.44 -39.57
C GLN A 199 51.61 31.02 -41.00
N LEU A 200 50.83 30.15 -41.64
CA LEU A 200 51.02 29.77 -43.04
C LEU A 200 50.75 30.95 -43.97
N ALA A 201 49.71 31.73 -43.72
CA ALA A 201 49.36 32.93 -44.48
C ALA A 201 50.44 34.02 -44.34
N LEU A 202 51.01 34.21 -43.15
CA LEU A 202 52.14 35.11 -42.90
C LEU A 202 53.43 34.65 -43.60
N LYS A 203 53.57 33.35 -43.85
CA LYS A 203 54.72 32.77 -44.56
C LYS A 203 54.58 32.78 -46.08
N VAL A 204 53.47 33.25 -46.66
CA VAL A 204 53.34 33.48 -48.10
C VAL A 204 53.94 34.85 -48.43
N PRO A 205 55.16 34.95 -49.00
CA PRO A 205 55.70 36.21 -49.47
C PRO A 205 55.08 36.53 -50.84
N ASP A 206 54.94 37.80 -51.18
CA ASP A 206 54.36 38.33 -52.44
C ASP A 206 55.04 37.89 -53.75
N ASN A 207 55.94 36.90 -53.70
CA ASN A 207 56.79 36.43 -54.79
C ASN A 207 56.71 34.90 -54.90
N LEU A 208 55.62 34.43 -55.52
CA LEU A 208 55.33 33.03 -55.79
C LEU A 208 56.36 32.38 -56.74
N SER A 209 57.12 31.42 -56.22
CA SER A 209 57.75 30.36 -57.02
C SER A 209 56.86 29.11 -56.98
N LEU A 210 56.63 28.50 -58.15
CA LEU A 210 55.71 27.37 -58.37
C LEU A 210 56.08 26.12 -57.56
N ASP A 211 57.34 25.99 -57.14
CA ASP A 211 57.81 24.88 -56.30
C ASP A 211 57.40 25.02 -54.83
N HIS A 212 57.33 26.25 -54.29
CA HIS A 212 56.90 26.48 -52.90
C HIS A 212 55.40 26.21 -52.69
N VAL A 213 54.58 26.47 -53.71
CA VAL A 213 53.14 26.17 -53.67
C VAL A 213 52.90 24.67 -53.63
N ARG A 214 53.72 23.87 -54.32
CA ARG A 214 53.62 22.40 -54.29
C ARG A 214 54.04 21.82 -52.93
N GLU A 215 55.06 22.38 -52.30
CA GLU A 215 55.52 21.94 -50.98
C GLU A 215 54.47 22.23 -49.90
N LEU A 216 53.86 23.43 -49.92
CA LEU A 216 52.75 23.78 -49.03
C LEU A 216 51.50 22.92 -49.27
N GLN A 217 51.18 22.60 -50.53
CA GLN A 217 50.06 21.69 -50.86
C GLN A 217 50.30 20.27 -50.35
N THR A 218 51.56 19.79 -50.42
CA THR A 218 51.94 18.46 -49.91
C THR A 218 51.87 18.40 -48.39
N GLN A 219 52.30 19.45 -47.70
CA GLN A 219 52.19 19.56 -46.23
C GLN A 219 50.72 19.65 -45.78
N LEU A 220 49.87 20.36 -46.53
CA LEU A 220 48.43 20.38 -46.31
C LEU A 220 47.81 18.99 -46.49
N GLU A 221 48.17 18.26 -47.54
CA GLU A 221 47.69 16.88 -47.76
C GLU A 221 48.12 15.91 -46.66
N GLU A 222 49.37 15.97 -46.18
CA GLU A 222 49.84 15.15 -45.05
C GLU A 222 49.11 15.47 -43.74
N MET A 223 48.88 16.76 -43.45
CA MET A 223 48.13 17.16 -42.27
C MET A 223 46.65 16.75 -42.37
N THR A 224 46.04 16.78 -43.56
CA THR A 224 44.67 16.30 -43.76
C THR A 224 44.53 14.77 -43.73
N LYS A 225 45.56 14.00 -44.11
CA LYS A 225 45.53 12.53 -43.97
C LYS A 225 45.58 12.06 -42.52
N GLY A 226 46.10 12.88 -41.61
CA GLY A 226 46.01 12.63 -40.17
C GLY A 226 44.61 12.81 -39.57
N LEU A 227 43.66 13.38 -40.32
CA LEU A 227 42.26 13.63 -39.91
C LEU A 227 41.28 12.50 -40.28
N GLU A 228 41.65 11.55 -41.15
CA GLU A 228 40.76 10.46 -41.62
C GLU A 228 41.02 9.09 -40.94
N GLY A 229 41.84 9.03 -39.89
CA GLY A 229 42.08 7.83 -39.07
C GLY A 229 41.57 7.99 -37.65
#